data_AF-A0AAW6TCC7-F1
#
_entry.id   AF-A0AAW6TCC7-F1
#
_cell.length_a   1.000
_cell.length_b   1.000
_cell.length_c   1.000
_cell.angle_alpha   90.00
_cell.angle_beta   90.00
_cell.angle_gamma   90.00
#
_symmetry.space_group_name_H-M   'P 1'
#
loop_
_entity.id
_entity.type
_entity.pdbx_description
1 polymer ?
#
loop_
_entity_poly.entity_id
_entity_poly.type
_entity_poly.pdbx_seq_one_letter_code
_entity_poly.pdbx_strand_id
1 'polypeptide(L)'
;MPDDSVLVNVLPISSLPLKTFDHEGQRRLLAWILIDENARSSYESIAKNFIEEVQETEDKKTWRFKFSPPRLDNLSLDTRGWMHKDTGNYYVHEIIGISNILSSLPKKVPFYSEKFKAGTRGGGTSNVAKPNGSVSSDTIDDQQEADIDTKPKTIEVPTTSFSFATPIETRKVVKKRVPGAQGAETEDYEELVELDLGTDEATIDGTACQADFSGLDDDSDVLELYMQRFEAFKLLIKMLSERPKTDCTEKLHFLPAVGRSRLHRTMDGNRRSLLEVRVKTDTSQFVILEIDTTDNSKPISTLIIKINDLDYWDDHMDEFLSLVVKRSLRWPKASYLKKFDDVYTLNHPKSMLELTESSDDFIRWQKRLDTVLGLAE
;
A
#
# COMPACT_ATOMS: atom_id res chain seq x y z
N MET A 1 -17.91 20.86 -3.24
CA MET A 1 -17.33 20.35 -4.51
C MET A 1 -17.51 18.85 -4.47
N PRO A 2 -18.04 18.17 -5.51
CA PRO A 2 -18.03 16.72 -5.49
C PRO A 2 -16.56 16.27 -5.45
N ASP A 3 -16.25 15.36 -4.52
CA ASP A 3 -14.90 14.83 -4.31
C ASP A 3 -14.29 14.38 -5.64
N ASP A 4 -13.08 14.86 -5.94
CA ASP A 4 -12.27 14.49 -7.11
C ASP A 4 -11.92 12.98 -7.06
N SER A 5 -12.88 12.17 -7.46
CA SER A 5 -12.87 10.72 -7.32
C SER A 5 -13.59 10.02 -8.47
N VAL A 6 -13.02 8.91 -8.94
CA VAL A 6 -13.62 8.06 -9.98
C VAL A 6 -13.63 6.62 -9.50
N LEU A 7 -14.83 6.02 -9.44
CA LEU A 7 -15.01 4.62 -9.07
C LEU A 7 -14.77 3.70 -10.26
N VAL A 8 -13.90 2.70 -10.09
CA VAL A 8 -13.69 1.61 -11.04
C VAL A 8 -14.50 0.39 -10.60
N ASN A 9 -15.47 -0.01 -11.42
CA ASN A 9 -16.30 -1.20 -11.19
C ASN A 9 -15.70 -2.40 -11.93
N VAL A 10 -15.16 -3.37 -11.18
CA VAL A 10 -14.64 -4.63 -11.69
C VAL A 10 -15.80 -5.58 -11.97
N LEU A 11 -16.06 -5.83 -13.26
CA LEU A 11 -17.17 -6.68 -13.69
C LEU A 11 -16.99 -8.14 -13.20
N PRO A 12 -18.09 -8.86 -12.87
CA PRO A 12 -18.02 -10.26 -12.45
C PRO A 12 -17.35 -11.20 -13.45
N ILE A 13 -17.44 -10.85 -14.74
CA ILE A 13 -16.82 -11.57 -15.87
C ILE A 13 -15.34 -11.24 -16.08
N SER A 14 -14.77 -10.31 -15.32
CA SER A 14 -13.35 -9.98 -15.40
C SER A 14 -12.51 -11.21 -15.09
N SER A 15 -11.57 -11.51 -15.99
CA SER A 15 -10.57 -12.57 -15.82
C SER A 15 -9.36 -12.14 -15.01
N LEU A 16 -9.24 -10.85 -14.63
CA LEU A 16 -8.16 -10.39 -13.76
C LEU A 16 -8.27 -11.09 -12.39
N PRO A 17 -7.17 -11.71 -11.90
CA PRO A 17 -7.13 -12.27 -10.56
C PRO A 17 -7.47 -11.24 -9.49
N LEU A 18 -8.30 -11.60 -8.51
CA LEU A 18 -8.69 -10.67 -7.43
C LEU A 18 -7.49 -10.19 -6.60
N LYS A 19 -6.43 -11.01 -6.49
CA LYS A 19 -5.18 -10.66 -5.81
C LYS A 19 -4.45 -9.49 -6.46
N THR A 20 -4.68 -9.22 -7.74
CA THR A 20 -4.09 -8.06 -8.42
C THR A 20 -4.50 -6.75 -7.72
N PHE A 21 -5.73 -6.71 -7.20
CA PHE A 21 -6.24 -5.57 -6.46
C PHE A 21 -5.72 -5.48 -5.02
N ASP A 22 -4.88 -6.40 -4.55
CA ASP A 22 -4.20 -6.31 -3.24
C ASP A 22 -2.90 -5.49 -3.33
N HIS A 23 -2.37 -5.26 -4.53
CA HIS A 23 -1.14 -4.49 -4.76
C HIS A 23 -1.46 -3.06 -5.18
N GLU A 24 -0.97 -2.07 -4.41
CA GLU A 24 -1.23 -0.66 -4.70
C GLU A 24 -0.70 -0.22 -6.07
N GLY A 25 0.51 -0.65 -6.45
CA GLY A 25 1.08 -0.31 -7.76
C GLY A 25 0.24 -0.85 -8.91
N GLN A 26 -0.17 -2.11 -8.84
CA GLN A 26 -1.06 -2.69 -9.86
C GLN A 26 -2.39 -1.92 -9.95
N ARG A 27 -2.98 -1.49 -8.82
CA ARG A 27 -4.15 -0.61 -8.82
C ARG A 27 -3.86 0.75 -9.47
N ARG A 28 -2.73 1.39 -9.20
CA ARG A 28 -2.38 2.69 -9.82
C ARG A 28 -2.14 2.56 -11.33
N LEU A 29 -1.45 1.51 -11.77
CA LEU A 29 -1.27 1.21 -13.20
C LEU A 29 -2.63 0.96 -13.89
N LEU A 30 -3.50 0.15 -13.26
CA LEU A 30 -4.85 -0.08 -13.79
C LEU A 30 -5.64 1.23 -13.84
N ALA A 31 -5.58 2.08 -12.81
CA ALA A 31 -6.22 3.39 -12.83
C ALA A 31 -5.70 4.25 -13.99
N TRP A 32 -4.39 4.27 -14.23
CA TRP A 32 -3.78 4.99 -15.35
C TRP A 32 -4.29 4.49 -16.69
N ILE A 33 -4.18 3.20 -16.98
CA ILE A 33 -4.67 2.60 -18.24
C ILE A 33 -6.17 2.82 -18.41
N LEU A 34 -6.95 2.70 -17.34
CA LEU A 34 -8.40 2.75 -17.40
C LEU A 34 -8.97 4.16 -17.42
N ILE A 35 -8.28 5.22 -17.01
CA ILE A 35 -8.87 6.56 -16.83
C ILE A 35 -8.13 7.62 -17.65
N ASP A 36 -6.80 7.56 -17.73
CA ASP A 36 -6.00 8.53 -18.48
C ASP A 36 -6.14 8.29 -19.98
N GLU A 37 -6.63 9.28 -20.74
CA GLU A 37 -6.91 9.12 -22.17
C GLU A 37 -5.67 8.78 -22.99
N ASN A 38 -4.50 9.31 -22.60
CA ASN A 38 -3.25 9.07 -23.30
C ASN A 38 -2.76 7.63 -23.08
N ALA A 39 -2.80 7.16 -21.84
CA ALA A 39 -2.49 5.76 -21.51
C ALA A 39 -3.50 4.78 -22.11
N ARG A 40 -4.80 5.08 -22.01
CA ARG A 40 -5.87 4.24 -22.55
C ARG A 40 -5.76 4.11 -24.06
N SER A 41 -5.56 5.22 -24.77
CA SER A 41 -5.39 5.20 -26.24
C SER A 41 -4.20 4.35 -26.67
N SER A 42 -3.11 4.39 -25.91
CA SER A 42 -1.95 3.51 -26.15
C SER A 42 -2.31 2.04 -25.95
N TYR A 43 -2.98 1.69 -24.86
CA TYR A 43 -3.40 0.32 -24.59
C TYR A 43 -4.38 -0.21 -25.66
N GLU A 44 -5.41 0.57 -26.00
CA GLU A 44 -6.42 0.21 -27.00
C GLU A 44 -5.83 0.09 -28.42
N SER A 45 -4.70 0.76 -28.70
CA SER A 45 -4.01 0.64 -29.98
C SER A 45 -3.51 -0.78 -30.28
N ILE A 46 -3.27 -1.60 -29.25
CA ILE A 46 -2.88 -3.02 -29.42
C ILE A 46 -3.97 -3.77 -30.19
N ALA A 47 -5.21 -3.72 -29.67
CA ALA A 47 -6.34 -4.39 -30.29
C ALA A 47 -6.68 -3.78 -31.66
N LYS A 48 -6.61 -2.45 -31.78
CA LYS A 48 -6.81 -1.76 -33.05
C LYS A 48 -5.81 -2.24 -34.12
N ASN A 49 -4.51 -2.21 -33.82
CA ASN A 49 -3.48 -2.64 -34.75
C ASN A 49 -3.57 -4.15 -35.06
N PHE A 50 -3.98 -4.97 -34.09
CA PHE A 50 -4.25 -6.39 -34.33
C PHE A 50 -5.36 -6.57 -35.36
N ILE A 51 -6.51 -5.93 -35.16
CA ILE A 51 -7.66 -6.04 -36.06
C ILE A 51 -7.31 -5.53 -37.47
N GLU A 52 -6.55 -4.43 -37.57
CA GLU A 52 -6.20 -3.80 -38.84
C GLU A 52 -5.10 -4.55 -39.61
N GLU A 53 -4.14 -5.19 -38.91
CA GLU A 53 -2.92 -5.72 -39.52
C GLU A 53 -2.80 -7.26 -39.46
N VAL A 54 -3.75 -7.97 -38.82
CA VAL A 54 -3.73 -9.43 -38.77
C VAL A 54 -3.87 -10.03 -40.17
N GLN A 55 -2.98 -10.97 -40.47
CA GLN A 55 -3.04 -11.77 -41.70
C GLN A 55 -3.61 -13.15 -41.35
N GLU A 56 -4.75 -13.49 -41.95
CA GLU A 56 -5.43 -14.76 -41.73
C GLU A 56 -5.31 -15.65 -42.98
N THR A 57 -4.95 -16.91 -42.76
CA THR A 57 -4.98 -18.01 -43.72
C THR A 57 -5.86 -19.13 -43.13
N GLU A 58 -6.26 -20.14 -43.92
CA GLU A 58 -7.14 -21.22 -43.43
C GLU A 58 -6.66 -21.89 -42.14
N ASP A 59 -5.34 -21.99 -41.94
CA ASP A 59 -4.74 -22.72 -40.80
C ASP A 59 -4.12 -21.83 -39.72
N LYS A 60 -3.96 -20.51 -39.94
CA LYS A 60 -3.27 -19.63 -38.99
C LYS A 60 -3.63 -18.16 -39.11
N LYS A 61 -3.53 -17.47 -37.96
CA LYS A 61 -3.46 -16.01 -37.84
C LYS A 61 -2.04 -15.59 -37.50
N THR A 62 -1.50 -14.62 -38.23
CA THR A 62 -0.19 -14.04 -37.95
C THR A 62 -0.29 -12.53 -37.81
N TRP A 63 0.29 -12.00 -36.75
CA TRP A 63 0.36 -10.56 -36.50
C TRP A 63 1.72 -10.22 -35.88
N ARG A 64 2.29 -9.09 -36.28
CA ARG A 64 3.48 -8.53 -35.61
C ARG A 64 2.97 -7.60 -34.53
N PHE A 65 3.23 -7.95 -33.28
CA PHE A 65 2.80 -7.13 -32.14
C PHE A 65 3.21 -5.68 -32.33
N LYS A 66 2.23 -4.78 -32.25
CA LYS A 66 2.42 -3.36 -32.46
C LYS A 66 1.43 -2.57 -31.61
N PHE A 67 1.93 -1.53 -30.97
CA PHE A 67 1.14 -0.55 -30.27
C PHE A 67 1.69 0.85 -30.52
N SER A 68 0.83 1.85 -30.39
CA SER A 68 1.20 3.25 -30.36
C SER A 68 1.51 3.62 -28.92
N PRO A 69 2.76 3.94 -28.55
CA PRO A 69 3.10 4.24 -27.16
C PRO A 69 2.38 5.49 -26.66
N PRO A 70 2.15 5.63 -25.34
CA PRO A 70 1.58 6.84 -24.79
C PRO A 70 2.59 7.99 -24.93
N ARG A 71 2.12 9.22 -24.88
CA ARG A 71 3.02 10.37 -24.69
C ARG A 71 3.67 10.27 -23.32
N LEU A 72 4.98 10.41 -23.29
CA LEU A 72 5.81 10.22 -22.11
C LEU A 72 6.66 11.48 -21.89
N ASP A 73 5.97 12.62 -21.78
CA ASP A 73 6.61 13.93 -21.64
C ASP A 73 7.21 14.09 -20.23
N ASN A 74 8.44 14.60 -20.16
CA ASN A 74 9.16 14.90 -18.90
C ASN A 74 9.36 13.71 -17.93
N LEU A 75 9.34 12.46 -18.42
CA LEU A 75 9.70 11.32 -17.58
C LEU A 75 11.20 11.30 -17.25
N SER A 76 11.56 10.51 -16.24
CA SER A 76 12.93 10.12 -15.96
C SER A 76 13.08 8.61 -16.17
N LEU A 77 14.19 8.20 -16.79
CA LEU A 77 14.51 6.79 -17.00
C LEU A 77 15.68 6.40 -16.13
N ASP A 78 15.48 5.39 -15.30
CA ASP A 78 16.58 4.67 -14.69
C ASP A 78 17.01 3.58 -15.67
N THR A 79 18.30 3.56 -15.97
CA THR A 79 18.84 2.68 -17.01
C THR A 79 20.13 2.03 -16.56
N ARG A 80 20.34 0.79 -17.01
CA ARG A 80 21.64 0.12 -16.98
C ARG A 80 22.26 0.23 -18.36
N GLY A 81 23.53 0.61 -18.43
CA GLY A 81 24.19 0.90 -19.69
C GLY A 81 25.67 1.21 -19.54
N TRP A 82 26.29 1.63 -20.62
CA TRP A 82 27.68 2.09 -20.63
C TRP A 82 27.81 3.44 -21.32
N MET A 83 28.61 4.31 -20.74
CA MET A 83 28.94 5.61 -21.32
C MET A 83 30.26 5.53 -22.08
N HIS A 84 30.21 5.86 -23.37
CA HIS A 84 31.41 5.99 -24.18
C HIS A 84 32.10 7.33 -23.86
N LYS A 85 33.26 7.28 -23.20
CA LYS A 85 33.92 8.46 -22.62
C LYS A 85 34.32 9.52 -23.65
N ASP A 86 34.71 9.10 -24.85
CA ASP A 86 35.24 10.04 -25.85
C ASP A 86 34.15 10.77 -26.64
N THR A 87 32.95 10.17 -26.74
CA THR A 87 31.82 10.75 -27.49
C THR A 87 30.74 11.33 -26.56
N GLY A 88 30.78 11.00 -25.27
CA GLY A 88 29.70 11.31 -24.34
C GLY A 88 28.41 10.52 -24.58
N ASN A 89 28.41 9.57 -25.53
CA ASN A 89 27.24 8.79 -25.85
C ASN A 89 26.97 7.76 -24.75
N TYR A 90 25.74 7.70 -24.28
CA TYR A 90 25.28 6.68 -23.35
C TYR A 90 24.48 5.61 -24.09
N TYR A 91 24.95 4.37 -24.04
CA TYR A 91 24.23 3.22 -24.57
C TYR A 91 23.35 2.62 -23.47
N VAL A 92 22.03 2.66 -23.68
CA VAL A 92 21.04 2.04 -22.79
C VAL A 92 20.96 0.55 -23.13
N HIS A 93 21.35 -0.31 -22.20
CA HIS A 93 21.20 -1.77 -22.31
C HIS A 93 19.83 -2.22 -21.80
N GLU A 94 19.37 -1.64 -20.69
CA GLU A 94 18.13 -2.02 -20.01
C GLU A 94 17.52 -0.77 -19.35
N ILE A 95 16.20 -0.63 -19.44
CA ILE A 95 15.43 0.32 -18.63
C ILE A 95 15.01 -0.43 -17.38
N ILE A 96 15.42 0.07 -16.22
CA ILE A 96 15.17 -0.54 -14.90
C ILE A 96 14.09 0.22 -14.12
N GLY A 97 13.76 1.45 -14.54
CA GLY A 97 12.72 2.24 -13.91
C GLY A 97 12.23 3.36 -14.80
N ILE A 98 10.95 3.70 -14.66
CA ILE A 98 10.31 4.84 -15.33
C ILE A 98 9.62 5.70 -14.27
N SER A 99 10.11 6.92 -14.07
CA SER A 99 9.59 7.80 -13.03
C SER A 99 9.08 9.13 -13.59
N ASN A 100 8.35 9.87 -12.75
CA ASN A 100 7.76 11.15 -13.09
C ASN A 100 6.74 11.08 -14.25
N ILE A 101 5.98 9.98 -14.33
CA ILE A 101 4.90 9.83 -15.31
C ILE A 101 3.80 10.85 -14.98
N LEU A 102 3.57 11.79 -15.90
CA LEU A 102 2.44 12.71 -15.81
C LEU A 102 1.14 11.96 -16.11
N SER A 103 0.17 12.10 -15.24
CA SER A 103 -1.15 11.48 -15.39
C SER A 103 -2.27 12.48 -15.14
N SER A 104 -3.33 12.44 -15.94
CA SER A 104 -4.53 13.25 -15.74
C SER A 104 -5.56 12.55 -14.85
N LEU A 105 -5.09 11.86 -13.80
CA LEU A 105 -5.92 11.07 -12.91
C LEU A 105 -6.52 11.93 -11.79
N PRO A 106 -7.73 11.59 -11.31
CA PRO A 106 -8.29 12.20 -10.10
C PRO A 106 -7.46 11.80 -8.88
N LYS A 107 -7.57 12.57 -7.80
CA LYS A 107 -6.85 12.27 -6.54
C LYS A 107 -7.19 10.90 -5.96
N LYS A 108 -8.43 10.42 -6.13
CA LYS A 108 -8.92 9.17 -5.54
C LYS A 108 -9.53 8.24 -6.59
N VAL A 109 -9.10 6.98 -6.62
CA VAL A 109 -9.63 5.93 -7.50
C VAL A 109 -9.96 4.68 -6.69
N PRO A 110 -11.17 4.60 -6.09
CA PRO A 110 -11.64 3.37 -5.47
C PRO A 110 -11.94 2.28 -6.51
N PHE A 111 -11.67 1.03 -6.14
CA PHE A 111 -11.99 -0.16 -6.92
C PHE A 111 -13.08 -0.96 -6.19
N TYR A 112 -14.16 -1.27 -6.90
CA TYR A 112 -15.25 -2.10 -6.41
C TYR A 112 -15.33 -3.41 -7.20
N SER A 113 -15.64 -4.51 -6.50
CA SER A 113 -16.07 -5.76 -7.11
C SER A 113 -17.12 -6.41 -6.23
N GLU A 114 -18.14 -7.04 -6.84
CA GLU A 114 -19.07 -7.90 -6.11
C GLU A 114 -18.36 -9.08 -5.41
N LYS A 115 -17.19 -9.48 -5.92
CA LYS A 115 -16.36 -10.54 -5.35
C LYS A 115 -15.52 -10.05 -4.16
N PHE A 116 -15.45 -8.74 -3.90
CA PHE A 116 -14.84 -8.22 -2.68
C PHE A 116 -15.79 -8.50 -1.51
N LYS A 117 -15.39 -9.46 -0.67
CA LYS A 117 -16.20 -9.88 0.48
C LYS A 117 -15.90 -8.99 1.68
N ALA A 118 -16.92 -8.38 2.26
CA ALA A 118 -16.86 -7.86 3.63
C ALA A 118 -17.03 -9.02 4.62
N GLY A 119 -16.13 -9.19 5.57
CA GLY A 119 -16.17 -10.33 6.51
C GLY A 119 -17.31 -10.22 7.53
N THR A 120 -18.04 -11.31 7.78
CA THR A 120 -18.95 -11.46 8.92
C THR A 120 -18.18 -11.91 10.17
N ARG A 121 -18.38 -11.24 11.32
CA ARG A 121 -17.79 -11.62 12.62
C ARG A 121 -18.22 -13.05 13.02
N GLY A 122 -17.31 -14.02 12.92
CA GLY A 122 -17.47 -15.37 13.48
C GLY A 122 -16.27 -15.72 14.36
N GLY A 123 -16.52 -15.92 15.66
CA GLY A 123 -15.48 -16.32 16.62
C GLY A 123 -15.14 -17.80 16.47
N GLY A 124 -13.85 -18.12 16.33
CA GLY A 124 -13.37 -19.49 16.36
C GLY A 124 -11.84 -19.57 16.38
N THR A 125 -11.28 -19.98 17.51
CA THR A 125 -9.89 -20.40 17.66
C THR A 125 -9.64 -21.75 16.97
N SER A 126 -8.57 -21.88 16.18
CA SER A 126 -8.01 -23.20 15.85
C SER A 126 -6.51 -23.16 15.50
N ASN A 127 -5.86 -24.29 15.78
CA ASN A 127 -4.43 -24.50 15.91
C ASN A 127 -3.68 -24.62 14.58
N VAL A 128 -2.41 -24.19 14.59
CA VAL A 128 -1.48 -24.21 13.45
C VAL A 128 -0.75 -25.56 13.33
N ALA A 129 -0.73 -26.12 12.12
CA ALA A 129 0.29 -27.09 11.69
C ALA A 129 1.11 -26.50 10.51
N LYS A 130 2.44 -26.65 10.58
CA LYS A 130 3.40 -26.26 9.52
C LYS A 130 3.55 -27.38 8.49
N PRO A 131 3.69 -27.04 7.19
CA PRO A 131 4.54 -27.84 6.31
C PRO A 131 5.70 -27.05 5.69
N ASN A 132 6.80 -27.77 5.50
CA ASN A 132 8.09 -27.37 4.92
C ASN A 132 8.00 -27.10 3.41
N GLY A 133 8.95 -26.30 2.92
CA GLY A 133 9.08 -25.95 1.51
C GLY A 133 9.86 -26.96 0.66
N SER A 134 9.73 -26.78 -0.66
CA SER A 134 10.75 -27.10 -1.65
C SER A 134 10.59 -26.15 -2.84
N VAL A 135 11.72 -25.73 -3.40
CA VAL A 135 11.83 -24.89 -4.60
C VAL A 135 11.98 -25.84 -5.79
N SER A 136 11.17 -25.69 -6.84
CA SER A 136 11.36 -26.36 -8.13
C SER A 136 11.43 -25.31 -9.23
N SER A 137 12.43 -25.42 -10.10
CA SER A 137 12.63 -24.56 -11.27
C SER A 137 11.48 -24.71 -12.27
N ASP A 138 10.87 -23.60 -12.67
CA ASP A 138 9.75 -23.59 -13.61
C ASP A 138 10.23 -23.24 -15.03
N THR A 139 9.81 -24.05 -16.00
CA THR A 139 9.97 -23.78 -17.44
C THR A 139 8.61 -23.34 -17.97
N ILE A 140 8.56 -22.26 -18.76
CA ILE A 140 7.32 -21.67 -19.30
C ILE A 140 6.89 -22.46 -20.55
N ASP A 141 5.63 -22.89 -20.60
CA ASP A 141 5.02 -23.59 -21.73
C ASP A 141 3.84 -22.75 -22.27
N ASP A 142 4.03 -22.14 -23.45
CA ASP A 142 3.09 -21.19 -24.07
C ASP A 142 1.90 -21.86 -24.80
N GLN A 143 1.73 -23.18 -24.69
CA GLN A 143 0.71 -23.94 -25.43
C GLN A 143 -0.53 -24.33 -24.62
N GLN A 144 -0.62 -23.95 -23.34
CA GLN A 144 -1.74 -24.33 -22.46
C GLN A 144 -2.50 -23.12 -21.92
N GLU A 145 -3.83 -23.22 -21.87
CA GLU A 145 -4.70 -22.19 -21.27
C GLU A 145 -4.63 -22.20 -19.74
N ALA A 146 -4.75 -21.01 -19.13
CA ALA A 146 -4.54 -20.82 -17.70
C ALA A 146 -5.74 -21.31 -16.86
N ASP A 147 -5.45 -22.08 -15.81
CA ASP A 147 -6.41 -22.51 -14.80
C ASP A 147 -6.57 -21.45 -13.70
N ILE A 148 -7.82 -21.14 -13.35
CA ILE A 148 -8.19 -20.20 -12.29
C ILE A 148 -7.89 -20.74 -10.88
N ASP A 149 -7.79 -22.06 -10.73
CA ASP A 149 -7.66 -22.73 -9.43
C ASP A 149 -6.22 -23.01 -9.02
N THR A 150 -5.27 -22.96 -9.95
CA THR A 150 -3.88 -23.18 -9.58
C THR A 150 -3.32 -21.92 -8.91
N LYS A 151 -2.77 -22.07 -7.69
CA LYS A 151 -2.15 -20.97 -6.93
C LYS A 151 -1.21 -20.21 -7.86
N PRO A 152 -1.41 -18.89 -8.04
CA PRO A 152 -0.58 -18.16 -8.97
C PRO A 152 0.88 -18.33 -8.59
N LYS A 153 1.68 -18.85 -9.51
CA LYS A 153 3.14 -18.86 -9.36
C LYS A 153 3.60 -17.48 -9.79
N THR A 154 4.08 -16.74 -8.81
CA THR A 154 4.75 -15.47 -9.09
C THR A 154 6.04 -15.78 -9.83
N ILE A 155 6.08 -15.43 -11.11
CA ILE A 155 7.34 -15.41 -11.84
C ILE A 155 8.07 -14.16 -11.34
N GLU A 156 9.23 -14.35 -10.73
CA GLU A 156 10.16 -13.25 -10.42
C GLU A 156 10.76 -12.77 -11.73
N VAL A 157 10.10 -11.80 -12.34
CA VAL A 157 10.63 -11.04 -13.49
C VAL A 157 11.44 -9.87 -12.90
N PRO A 158 12.57 -9.46 -13.52
CA PRO A 158 13.27 -8.23 -13.11
C PRO A 158 12.27 -7.08 -12.94
N THR A 159 12.15 -6.58 -11.72
CA THR A 159 11.19 -5.52 -11.37
C THR A 159 11.61 -4.25 -12.08
N THR A 160 10.80 -3.79 -13.04
CA THR A 160 10.93 -2.44 -13.57
C THR A 160 10.08 -1.56 -12.67
N SER A 161 10.70 -0.64 -11.93
CA SER A 161 9.92 0.28 -11.09
C SER A 161 9.19 1.29 -11.97
N PHE A 162 8.02 1.74 -11.52
CA PHE A 162 7.30 2.81 -12.18
C PHE A 162 6.79 3.82 -11.16
N SER A 163 6.76 5.11 -11.49
CA SER A 163 6.21 6.12 -10.58
C SER A 163 5.55 7.29 -11.28
N PHE A 164 4.47 7.78 -10.67
CA PHE A 164 3.74 8.94 -11.13
C PHE A 164 4.32 10.22 -10.52
N ALA A 165 4.28 11.30 -11.30
CA ALA A 165 4.63 12.64 -10.83
C ALA A 165 3.68 13.11 -9.71
N THR A 166 2.41 12.74 -9.81
CA THR A 166 1.39 13.00 -8.79
C THR A 166 0.85 11.67 -8.27
N PRO A 167 1.07 11.32 -7.00
CA PRO A 167 0.55 10.10 -6.40
C PRO A 167 -0.99 10.03 -6.45
N ILE A 168 -1.53 8.87 -6.76
CA ILE A 168 -2.98 8.60 -6.77
C ILE A 168 -3.36 7.73 -5.58
N GLU A 169 -4.39 8.15 -4.82
CA GLU A 169 -4.96 7.31 -3.77
C GLU A 169 -5.83 6.22 -4.41
N THR A 170 -5.44 4.95 -4.25
CA THR A 170 -6.27 3.82 -4.67
C THR A 170 -6.64 2.96 -3.48
N ARG A 171 -7.86 2.42 -3.48
CA ARG A 171 -8.35 1.56 -2.39
C ARG A 171 -9.39 0.58 -2.89
N LYS A 172 -9.49 -0.58 -2.23
CA LYS A 172 -10.63 -1.47 -2.40
C LYS A 172 -11.84 -0.97 -1.60
N VAL A 173 -13.02 -0.98 -2.21
CA VAL A 173 -14.28 -0.59 -1.57
C VAL A 173 -15.36 -1.66 -1.75
N VAL A 174 -16.35 -1.66 -0.87
CA VAL A 174 -17.54 -2.53 -0.93
C VAL A 174 -18.82 -1.70 -0.87
N LYS A 175 -19.92 -2.25 -1.39
CA LYS A 175 -21.24 -1.61 -1.29
C LYS A 175 -21.75 -1.67 0.15
N LYS A 176 -22.21 -0.54 0.67
CA LYS A 176 -22.90 -0.47 1.96
C LYS A 176 -24.30 -1.07 1.84
N ARG A 177 -24.67 -2.01 2.71
CA ARG A 177 -26.08 -2.43 2.88
C ARG A 177 -26.71 -1.60 3.99
N VAL A 178 -27.45 -0.55 3.64
CA VAL A 178 -28.26 0.21 4.61
C VAL A 178 -29.59 -0.52 4.85
N PRO A 179 -29.94 -0.91 6.08
CA PRO A 179 -31.26 -1.45 6.37
C PRO A 179 -32.31 -0.34 6.40
N GLY A 180 -33.01 -0.14 5.27
CA GLY A 180 -34.38 0.38 5.21
C GLY A 180 -34.60 1.89 5.05
N ALA A 181 -35.11 2.30 3.89
CA ALA A 181 -36.37 3.05 3.74
C ALA A 181 -36.72 3.04 2.23
N GLN A 182 -38.01 2.94 1.91
CA GLN A 182 -38.52 2.83 0.55
C GLN A 182 -37.94 3.89 -0.39
N GLY A 183 -37.38 3.43 -1.52
CA GLY A 183 -37.48 4.17 -2.78
C GLY A 183 -36.46 5.28 -3.03
N ALA A 184 -35.18 5.08 -2.70
CA ALA A 184 -34.07 5.74 -3.40
C ALA A 184 -32.78 4.94 -3.11
N GLU A 185 -32.33 4.13 -4.07
CA GLU A 185 -31.00 3.50 -3.99
C GLU A 185 -29.95 4.59 -4.22
N THR A 186 -29.34 5.07 -3.14
CA THR A 186 -28.09 5.81 -3.23
C THR A 186 -27.00 4.75 -3.07
N GLU A 187 -26.24 4.46 -4.14
CA GLU A 187 -25.14 3.49 -4.07
C GLU A 187 -23.97 4.11 -3.30
N ASP A 188 -23.97 3.97 -1.98
CA ASP A 188 -22.85 4.39 -1.14
C ASP A 188 -21.81 3.25 -1.04
N TYR A 189 -20.55 3.61 -1.29
CA TYR A 189 -19.39 2.72 -1.18
C TYR A 189 -18.61 3.03 0.10
N GLU A 190 -18.27 1.99 0.85
CA GLU A 190 -17.45 2.10 2.07
C GLU A 190 -16.16 1.31 1.91
N GLU A 191 -15.16 1.65 2.73
CA GLU A 191 -13.87 0.98 2.73
C GLU A 191 -14.02 -0.50 3.12
N LEU A 192 -13.23 -1.37 2.49
CA LEU A 192 -13.25 -2.79 2.80
C LEU A 192 -12.81 -3.00 4.27
N VAL A 193 -13.67 -3.63 5.08
CA VAL A 193 -13.31 -4.15 6.41
C VAL A 193 -13.31 -5.68 6.35
N GLU A 194 -12.13 -6.30 6.27
CA GLU A 194 -11.96 -7.74 6.50
C GLU A 194 -11.56 -7.93 7.98
N LEU A 195 -12.18 -8.88 8.67
CA LEU A 195 -11.74 -9.34 9.98
C LEU A 195 -11.13 -10.74 9.80
N ASP A 196 -9.92 -10.93 10.32
CA ASP A 196 -9.10 -12.15 10.38
C ASP A 196 -9.58 -13.40 9.60
N LEU A 197 -8.87 -13.67 8.51
CA LEU A 197 -8.48 -14.95 7.89
C LEU A 197 -9.34 -16.21 8.18
N GLY A 198 -10.06 -16.67 7.15
CA GLY A 198 -10.45 -18.08 6.99
C GLY A 198 -9.44 -18.83 6.10
N THR A 199 -8.89 -19.94 6.60
CA THR A 199 -7.96 -20.84 5.89
C THR A 199 -8.68 -22.08 5.35
N ASP A 200 -9.74 -21.90 4.54
CA ASP A 200 -10.40 -23.05 3.90
C ASP A 200 -9.92 -23.27 2.46
N GLU A 201 -9.70 -24.55 2.15
CA GLU A 201 -9.43 -25.08 0.81
C GLU A 201 -10.66 -24.97 -0.09
N ALA A 202 -10.42 -24.79 -1.39
CA ALA A 202 -11.40 -25.05 -2.43
C ALA A 202 -10.85 -26.10 -3.40
N THR A 203 -11.71 -27.07 -3.69
CA THR A 203 -11.65 -28.18 -4.65
C THR A 203 -12.23 -27.77 -6.02
N ILE A 204 -12.09 -28.46 -7.16
CA ILE A 204 -11.07 -29.24 -7.92
C ILE A 204 -11.64 -29.18 -9.36
N ASP A 205 -10.93 -28.64 -10.36
CA ASP A 205 -10.57 -29.36 -11.62
C ASP A 205 -9.91 -28.44 -12.67
N GLY A 206 -8.58 -28.48 -12.68
CA GLY A 206 -7.64 -27.88 -13.64
C GLY A 206 -6.20 -28.21 -13.21
N THR A 207 -5.24 -28.31 -14.14
CA THR A 207 -3.91 -28.94 -13.86
C THR A 207 -2.68 -28.05 -14.12
N ALA A 208 -2.82 -26.74 -14.39
CA ALA A 208 -1.68 -25.87 -14.77
C ALA A 208 -1.67 -24.46 -14.15
N CYS A 209 -0.50 -23.99 -13.71
CA CYS A 209 -0.29 -22.80 -12.88
C CYS A 209 -0.53 -21.45 -13.57
N GLN A 210 -1.41 -20.60 -13.01
CA GLN A 210 -1.55 -19.19 -13.42
C GLN A 210 -0.29 -18.40 -13.05
N ALA A 211 0.30 -17.64 -13.97
CA ALA A 211 1.44 -16.77 -13.66
C ALA A 211 0.95 -15.39 -13.22
N ASP A 212 1.42 -14.90 -12.07
CA ASP A 212 1.19 -13.52 -11.60
C ASP A 212 2.49 -12.72 -11.79
N PHE A 213 2.39 -11.57 -12.46
CA PHE A 213 3.54 -10.70 -12.70
C PHE A 213 3.78 -9.84 -11.46
N SER A 214 4.79 -10.20 -10.67
CA SER A 214 5.26 -9.38 -9.53
C SER A 214 6.07 -8.14 -9.95
N GLY A 215 6.26 -7.92 -11.25
CA GLY A 215 7.32 -7.05 -11.78
C GLY A 215 7.09 -5.54 -11.73
N LEU A 216 6.10 -5.03 -11.00
CA LEU A 216 5.77 -3.60 -10.97
C LEU A 216 5.70 -3.07 -9.54
N ASP A 217 6.84 -2.62 -9.04
CA ASP A 217 6.91 -1.82 -7.84
C ASP A 217 6.61 -0.35 -8.20
N ASP A 218 5.61 0.21 -7.50
CA ASP A 218 5.26 1.61 -7.64
C ASP A 218 6.00 2.43 -6.59
N ASP A 219 7.00 3.18 -7.05
CA ASP A 219 7.89 4.01 -6.22
C ASP A 219 7.47 5.49 -6.21
N SER A 220 6.19 5.78 -6.52
CA SER A 220 5.66 7.13 -6.37
C SER A 220 5.91 7.66 -4.95
N ASP A 221 6.17 8.96 -4.83
CA ASP A 221 6.31 9.61 -3.53
C ASP A 221 4.95 9.73 -2.84
N VAL A 222 4.50 8.63 -2.26
CA VAL A 222 3.20 8.48 -1.62
C VAL A 222 3.16 9.09 -0.22
N LEU A 223 4.22 9.77 0.22
CA LEU A 223 4.36 10.29 1.59
C LEU A 223 3.14 11.10 1.99
N GLU A 224 2.72 12.06 1.17
CA GLU A 224 1.55 12.91 1.45
C GLU A 224 0.24 12.11 1.56
N LEU A 225 0.06 11.07 0.75
CA LEU A 225 -1.14 10.21 0.81
C LEU A 225 -1.20 9.43 2.12
N TYR A 226 -0.08 8.86 2.56
CA TYR A 226 -0.03 8.11 3.81
C TYR A 226 -0.08 9.02 5.04
N MET A 227 0.47 10.24 4.97
CA MET A 227 0.41 11.21 6.06
C MET A 227 -1.03 11.61 6.44
N GLN A 228 -1.97 11.57 5.50
CA GLN A 228 -3.40 11.81 5.76
C GLN A 228 -4.01 10.77 6.72
N ARG A 229 -3.41 9.57 6.83
CA ARG A 229 -3.87 8.51 7.75
C ARG A 229 -3.56 8.82 9.21
N PHE A 230 -2.73 9.84 9.46
CA PHE A 230 -2.27 10.23 10.78
C PHE A 230 -2.82 11.59 11.23
N GLU A 231 -3.87 12.13 10.60
CA GLU A 231 -4.37 13.51 10.81
C GLU A 231 -4.44 13.96 12.28
N ALA A 232 -5.13 13.21 13.15
CA ALA A 232 -5.25 13.57 14.55
C ALA A 232 -3.91 13.57 15.30
N PHE A 233 -3.04 12.61 14.98
CA PHE A 233 -1.68 12.55 15.54
C PHE A 233 -0.80 13.68 14.98
N LYS A 234 -0.89 14.00 13.68
CA LYS A 234 -0.18 15.13 13.08
C LYS A 234 -0.62 16.46 13.69
N LEU A 235 -1.89 16.61 14.04
CA LEU A 235 -2.37 17.79 14.76
C LEU A 235 -1.67 17.95 16.11
N LEU A 236 -1.51 16.85 16.85
CA LEU A 236 -0.78 16.82 18.12
C LEU A 236 0.71 17.20 17.92
N ILE A 237 1.36 16.64 16.90
CA ILE A 237 2.78 16.91 16.60
C ILE A 237 3.01 18.33 16.10
N LYS A 238 2.08 18.90 15.32
CA LYS A 238 2.09 20.31 14.91
C LYS A 238 2.11 21.21 16.15
N MET A 239 1.20 20.99 17.09
CA MET A 239 1.15 21.74 18.35
C MET A 239 2.41 21.57 19.20
N LEU A 240 3.08 20.42 19.12
CA LEU A 240 4.36 20.19 19.77
C LEU A 240 5.50 20.98 19.11
N SER A 241 5.53 21.01 17.77
CA SER A 241 6.56 21.74 17.00
C SER A 241 6.50 23.26 17.15
N GLU A 242 5.34 23.80 17.54
CA GLU A 242 5.16 25.22 17.84
C GLU A 242 5.74 25.60 19.21
N ARG A 243 6.17 24.62 20.03
CA ARG A 243 6.77 24.90 21.33
C ARG A 243 8.19 25.44 21.20
N PRO A 244 8.58 26.42 22.05
CA PRO A 244 9.95 26.89 22.08
C PRO A 244 10.92 25.74 22.34
N LYS A 245 12.05 25.74 21.62
CA LYS A 245 13.18 24.82 21.83
C LYS A 245 12.80 23.34 21.70
N THR A 246 11.85 23.06 20.81
CA THR A 246 11.41 21.72 20.47
C THR A 246 11.55 21.56 18.96
N ASP A 247 12.48 20.69 18.54
CA ASP A 247 12.65 20.37 17.12
C ASP A 247 11.97 19.03 16.83
N CYS A 248 11.13 18.98 15.80
CA CYS A 248 10.43 17.77 15.36
C CYS A 248 10.86 17.37 13.94
N THR A 249 11.20 16.11 13.73
CA THR A 249 11.45 15.54 12.39
C THR A 249 10.63 14.28 12.18
N GLU A 250 9.92 14.20 11.06
CA GLU A 250 9.04 13.07 10.70
C GLU A 250 9.77 12.08 9.77
N LYS A 251 9.57 10.78 9.98
CA LYS A 251 10.04 9.70 9.10
C LYS A 251 8.93 8.66 8.96
N LEU A 252 8.52 8.38 7.72
CA LEU A 252 7.50 7.37 7.44
C LEU A 252 8.18 6.02 7.16
N HIS A 253 7.65 4.96 7.78
CA HIS A 253 8.09 3.58 7.59
C HIS A 253 6.95 2.72 7.06
N PHE A 254 7.28 1.67 6.34
CA PHE A 254 6.32 0.65 5.93
C PHE A 254 6.59 -0.66 6.68
N LEU A 255 5.55 -1.29 7.19
CA LEU A 255 5.69 -2.57 7.87
C LEU A 255 6.12 -3.66 6.87
N PRO A 256 7.08 -4.52 7.21
CA PRO A 256 7.56 -5.57 6.31
C PRO A 256 6.63 -6.78 6.32
N ALA A 257 6.62 -7.53 5.21
CA ALA A 257 5.99 -8.84 5.19
C ALA A 257 6.74 -9.81 6.13
N VAL A 258 6.02 -10.46 7.04
CA VAL A 258 6.62 -11.44 7.97
C VAL A 258 5.87 -12.77 7.93
N GLY A 259 6.57 -13.80 7.42
CA GLY A 259 6.00 -15.13 7.26
C GLY A 259 4.76 -15.10 6.38
N ARG A 260 3.64 -15.67 6.87
CA ARG A 260 2.35 -15.67 6.17
C ARG A 260 1.43 -14.51 6.60
N SER A 261 1.89 -13.61 7.47
CA SER A 261 1.08 -12.50 7.99
C SER A 261 0.85 -11.44 6.90
N ARG A 262 -0.40 -11.01 6.76
CA ARG A 262 -0.80 -9.92 5.87
C ARG A 262 -0.93 -8.56 6.57
N LEU A 263 -0.60 -8.49 7.86
CA LEU A 263 -0.75 -7.27 8.67
C LEU A 263 0.17 -6.11 8.25
N HIS A 264 1.12 -6.38 7.37
CA HIS A 264 1.90 -5.37 6.65
C HIS A 264 1.08 -4.58 5.61
N ARG A 265 -0.19 -4.94 5.42
CA ARG A 265 -1.16 -4.24 4.56
C ARG A 265 -2.38 -3.80 5.38
N THR A 266 -3.01 -2.73 4.93
CA THR A 266 -4.33 -2.31 5.35
C THR A 266 -5.42 -3.04 4.56
N MET A 267 -6.66 -3.04 5.07
CA MET A 267 -7.77 -3.80 4.50
C MET A 267 -8.14 -3.33 3.09
N ASP A 268 -8.00 -2.04 2.83
CA ASP A 268 -8.07 -1.42 1.50
C ASP A 268 -7.01 -1.92 0.50
N GLY A 269 -6.02 -2.70 0.97
CA GLY A 269 -4.92 -3.27 0.18
C GLY A 269 -3.70 -2.35 0.05
N ASN A 270 -3.60 -1.25 0.80
CA ASN A 270 -2.42 -0.39 0.83
C ASN A 270 -1.36 -0.90 1.81
N ARG A 271 -0.12 -0.41 1.74
CA ARG A 271 0.94 -0.79 2.69
C ARG A 271 0.61 -0.21 4.06
N ARG A 272 0.70 -1.00 5.12
CA ARG A 272 0.52 -0.47 6.46
C ARG A 272 1.77 0.32 6.86
N SER A 273 1.57 1.56 7.27
CA SER A 273 2.67 2.45 7.62
C SER A 273 2.81 2.67 9.13
N LEU A 274 3.96 3.18 9.54
CA LEU A 274 4.26 3.63 10.89
C LEU A 274 4.95 4.99 10.77
N LEU A 275 4.39 5.99 11.44
CA LEU A 275 4.96 7.33 11.49
C LEU A 275 5.88 7.44 12.71
N GLU A 276 7.16 7.71 12.46
CA GLU A 276 8.16 8.08 13.46
C GLU A 276 8.26 9.60 13.52
N VAL A 277 8.21 10.16 14.72
CA VAL A 277 8.52 11.56 14.99
C VAL A 277 9.64 11.63 16.01
N ARG A 278 10.79 12.15 15.58
CA ARG A 278 11.91 12.45 16.48
C ARG A 278 11.70 13.83 17.04
N VAL A 279 11.75 13.94 18.36
CA VAL A 279 11.57 15.18 19.09
C VAL A 279 12.85 15.44 19.86
N LYS A 280 13.47 16.60 19.64
CA LYS A 280 14.61 17.06 20.42
C LYS A 280 14.19 18.26 21.26
N THR A 281 14.39 18.15 22.57
CA THR A 281 14.24 19.25 23.53
C THR A 281 15.62 19.69 24.01
N ASP A 282 15.68 20.75 24.83
CA ASP A 282 16.93 21.22 25.47
C ASP A 282 17.66 20.11 26.26
N THR A 283 16.92 19.16 26.81
CA THR A 283 17.44 18.23 27.81
C THR A 283 17.41 16.77 27.38
N SER A 284 16.62 16.43 26.36
CA SER A 284 16.36 15.04 25.97
C SER A 284 15.93 14.93 24.53
N GLN A 285 16.04 13.74 23.96
CA GLN A 285 15.50 13.41 22.65
C GLN A 285 14.60 12.18 22.78
N PHE A 286 13.55 12.17 21.97
CA PHE A 286 12.50 11.17 22.01
C PHE A 286 12.17 10.69 20.60
N VAL A 287 11.75 9.45 20.50
CA VAL A 287 11.12 8.87 19.33
C VAL A 287 9.67 8.56 19.68
N ILE A 288 8.74 9.19 18.96
CA ILE A 288 7.29 8.99 19.09
C ILE A 288 6.81 8.20 17.88
N LEU A 289 6.10 7.10 18.10
CA LEU A 289 5.66 6.19 17.05
C LEU A 289 4.14 6.03 17.06
N GLU A 290 3.56 6.14 15.88
CA GLU A 290 2.15 5.91 15.61
C GLU A 290 2.00 4.87 14.49
N ILE A 291 1.21 3.82 14.69
CA ILE A 291 0.92 2.81 13.67
C ILE A 291 -0.34 3.22 12.91
N ASP A 292 -0.32 3.09 11.59
CA ASP A 292 -1.52 3.18 10.76
C ASP A 292 -2.52 2.08 11.16
N THR A 293 -3.59 2.48 11.86
CA THR A 293 -4.67 1.61 12.32
C THR A 293 -6.04 2.07 11.81
N THR A 294 -6.10 2.78 10.68
CA THR A 294 -7.35 3.31 10.10
C THR A 294 -8.43 2.23 9.93
N ASP A 295 -7.99 1.01 9.63
CA ASP A 295 -8.83 -0.15 9.38
C ASP A 295 -8.99 -1.09 10.59
N ASN A 296 -8.38 -0.76 11.74
CA ASN A 296 -8.39 -1.61 12.92
C ASN A 296 -9.50 -1.19 13.89
N SER A 297 -10.26 -2.18 14.37
CA SER A 297 -11.36 -1.95 15.32
C SER A 297 -10.93 -1.44 16.71
N LYS A 298 -9.64 -1.55 17.05
CA LYS A 298 -9.08 -1.05 18.31
C LYS A 298 -7.79 -0.26 18.04
N PRO A 299 -7.76 1.04 18.39
CA PRO A 299 -6.54 1.83 18.29
C PRO A 299 -5.48 1.28 19.26
N ILE A 300 -4.23 1.28 18.79
CA ILE A 300 -3.05 0.96 19.61
C ILE A 300 -2.56 2.29 20.16
N SER A 301 -2.17 2.37 21.43
CA SER A 301 -1.60 3.61 22.00
C SER A 301 -0.40 4.12 21.22
N THR A 302 -0.15 5.43 21.22
CA THR A 302 1.11 6.01 20.72
C THR A 302 2.26 5.55 21.62
N LEU A 303 3.38 5.10 21.05
CA LEU A 303 4.59 4.73 21.80
C LEU A 303 5.55 5.91 21.84
N ILE A 304 6.13 6.19 23.00
CA ILE A 304 7.13 7.23 23.18
C ILE A 304 8.35 6.57 23.82
N ILE A 305 9.51 6.73 23.23
CA ILE A 305 10.77 6.18 23.72
C ILE A 305 11.73 7.35 23.88
N LYS A 306 12.26 7.55 25.08
CA LYS A 306 13.42 8.41 25.28
C LYS A 306 14.63 7.72 24.68
N ILE A 307 15.41 8.42 23.87
CA ILE A 307 16.54 7.82 23.14
C ILE A 307 17.81 8.56 23.52
N ASN A 308 18.89 7.84 23.81
CA ASN A 308 20.21 8.45 24.01
C ASN A 308 21.10 8.34 22.76
N ASP A 309 20.83 7.33 21.93
CA ASP A 309 21.59 7.00 20.74
C ASP A 309 20.62 6.76 19.58
N LEU A 310 20.53 7.74 18.67
CA LEU A 310 19.67 7.66 17.49
C LEU A 310 20.22 6.71 16.43
N ASP A 311 21.54 6.56 16.35
CA ASP A 311 22.17 5.65 15.37
C ASP A 311 21.86 4.20 15.76
N TYR A 312 21.96 3.88 17.06
CA TYR A 312 21.53 2.58 17.57
C TYR A 312 20.03 2.33 17.36
N TRP A 313 19.19 3.36 17.44
CA TRP A 313 17.76 3.24 17.13
C TRP A 313 17.55 2.92 15.65
N ASP A 314 18.20 3.66 14.75
CA ASP A 314 18.13 3.45 13.30
C ASP A 314 18.58 2.04 12.91
N ASP A 315 19.67 1.54 13.48
CA ASP A 315 20.18 0.18 13.25
C ASP A 315 19.20 -0.94 13.65
N HIS A 316 18.24 -0.64 14.55
CA HIS A 316 17.27 -1.62 15.05
C HIS A 316 15.85 -1.42 14.49
N MET A 317 15.65 -0.45 13.57
CA MET A 317 14.33 -0.12 13.06
C MET A 317 13.68 -1.29 12.32
N ASP A 318 14.42 -2.00 11.45
CA ASP A 318 13.88 -3.13 10.68
C ASP A 318 13.42 -4.30 11.57
N GLU A 319 14.19 -4.58 12.63
CA GLU A 319 13.83 -5.56 13.65
C GLU A 319 12.57 -5.12 14.40
N PHE A 320 12.49 -3.83 14.77
CA PHE A 320 11.34 -3.24 15.45
C PHE A 320 10.07 -3.39 14.61
N LEU A 321 10.10 -2.98 13.33
CA LEU A 321 8.96 -3.09 12.41
C LEU A 321 8.51 -4.54 12.24
N SER A 322 9.47 -5.46 12.10
CA SER A 322 9.19 -6.90 12.02
C SER A 322 8.51 -7.43 13.29
N LEU A 323 8.91 -6.96 14.47
CA LEU A 323 8.30 -7.35 15.74
C LEU A 323 6.88 -6.82 15.91
N VAL A 324 6.58 -5.61 15.42
CA VAL A 324 5.21 -5.06 15.40
C VAL A 324 4.29 -6.00 14.61
N VAL A 325 4.72 -6.44 13.42
CA VAL A 325 3.96 -7.39 12.59
C VAL A 325 3.83 -8.76 13.25
N LYS A 326 4.93 -9.31 13.81
CA LYS A 326 4.92 -10.61 14.53
C LYS A 326 4.01 -10.61 15.76
N ARG A 327 3.77 -9.44 16.35
CA ARG A 327 2.92 -9.26 17.53
C ARG A 327 1.51 -8.83 17.17
N SER A 328 1.12 -8.98 15.91
CA SER A 328 -0.19 -8.66 15.40
C SER A 328 -0.57 -7.20 15.62
N LEU A 329 0.29 -6.29 15.14
CA LEU A 329 0.14 -4.84 15.32
C LEU A 329 0.08 -4.48 16.81
N ARG A 330 1.10 -4.87 17.55
CA ARG A 330 1.28 -4.44 18.94
C ARG A 330 2.73 -4.06 19.16
N TRP A 331 2.96 -3.12 20.06
CA TRP A 331 4.31 -2.75 20.43
C TRP A 331 5.14 -3.95 20.89
N PRO A 332 6.46 -3.97 20.58
CA PRO A 332 7.37 -4.96 21.11
C PRO A 332 7.27 -5.11 22.62
N LYS A 333 7.62 -6.28 23.14
CA LYS A 333 7.55 -6.54 24.60
C LYS A 333 8.49 -5.60 25.35
N ALA A 334 8.16 -5.28 26.60
CA ALA A 334 9.05 -4.51 27.48
C ALA A 334 10.47 -5.10 27.55
N SER A 335 10.62 -6.44 27.50
CA SER A 335 11.94 -7.09 27.46
C SER A 335 12.79 -6.70 26.25
N TYR A 336 12.15 -6.43 25.11
CA TYR A 336 12.82 -5.93 23.92
C TYR A 336 13.10 -4.43 24.06
N LEU A 337 12.10 -3.65 24.51
CA LEU A 337 12.22 -2.19 24.59
C LEU A 337 13.24 -1.72 25.65
N LYS A 338 13.57 -2.56 26.65
CA LYS A 338 14.64 -2.32 27.64
C LYS A 338 16.03 -2.11 27.05
N LYS A 339 16.25 -2.43 25.77
CA LYS A 339 17.50 -2.13 25.07
C LYS A 339 17.61 -0.64 24.71
N PHE A 340 16.50 0.07 24.77
CA PHE A 340 16.42 1.53 24.69
C PHE A 340 16.25 2.10 26.12
N ASP A 341 16.12 3.41 26.23
CA ASP A 341 15.96 4.09 27.52
C ASP A 341 14.49 4.02 28.02
N ASP A 342 14.02 5.07 28.71
CA ASP A 342 12.65 5.14 29.22
C ASP A 342 11.57 5.03 28.13
N VAL A 343 10.55 4.20 28.41
CA VAL A 343 9.44 3.91 27.49
C VAL A 343 8.12 4.32 28.12
N TYR A 344 7.30 5.03 27.35
CA TYR A 344 5.98 5.48 27.72
C TYR A 344 4.96 5.12 26.64
N THR A 345 3.69 4.99 27.04
CA THR A 345 2.59 4.82 26.09
C THR A 345 1.50 5.83 26.36
N LEU A 346 0.95 6.42 25.31
CA LEU A 346 -0.08 7.43 25.39
C LEU A 346 -1.37 6.91 24.74
N ASN A 347 -2.39 6.63 25.55
CA ASN A 347 -3.68 6.19 25.03
C ASN A 347 -4.38 7.33 24.28
N HIS A 348 -4.99 7.01 23.14
CA HIS A 348 -5.75 7.96 22.34
C HIS A 348 -7.02 8.46 23.04
N PRO A 349 -7.50 9.67 22.69
CA PRO A 349 -8.85 10.11 22.98
C PRO A 349 -9.90 9.15 22.42
N LYS A 350 -11.09 9.12 23.04
CA LYS A 350 -12.18 8.20 22.62
C LYS A 350 -12.78 8.54 21.26
N SER A 351 -12.80 9.83 20.89
CA SER A 351 -13.43 10.32 19.65
C SER A 351 -12.40 10.92 18.70
N MET A 352 -11.49 10.11 18.16
CA MET A 352 -10.36 10.59 17.37
C MET A 352 -10.76 11.32 16.08
N LEU A 353 -11.85 10.89 15.42
CA LEU A 353 -12.32 11.40 14.14
C LEU A 353 -12.94 12.80 14.20
N GLU A 354 -13.28 13.27 15.41
CA GLU A 354 -13.91 14.59 15.64
C GLU A 354 -13.01 15.52 16.47
N LEU A 355 -11.72 15.16 16.66
CA LEU A 355 -10.80 15.96 17.45
C LEU A 355 -10.48 17.28 16.74
N THR A 356 -10.76 18.38 17.43
CA THR A 356 -10.29 19.72 17.07
C THR A 356 -9.26 20.20 18.10
N GLU A 357 -8.42 21.17 17.72
CA GLU A 357 -7.43 21.80 18.60
C GLU A 357 -8.07 22.36 19.90
N SER A 358 -9.33 22.78 19.83
CA SER A 358 -10.10 23.36 20.94
C SER A 358 -10.82 22.33 21.82
N SER A 359 -10.82 21.05 21.46
CA SER A 359 -11.55 20.03 22.22
C SER A 359 -10.83 19.68 23.53
N ASP A 360 -11.60 19.53 24.62
CA ASP A 360 -11.05 19.17 25.95
C ASP A 360 -10.25 17.86 25.92
N ASP A 361 -10.71 16.91 25.11
CA ASP A 361 -10.05 15.61 24.94
C ASP A 361 -8.70 15.73 24.23
N PHE A 362 -8.59 16.60 23.21
CA PHE A 362 -7.31 16.91 22.56
C PHE A 362 -6.36 17.63 23.52
N ILE A 363 -6.85 18.65 24.25
CA ILE A 363 -6.03 19.40 25.22
C ILE A 363 -5.47 18.47 26.31
N ARG A 364 -6.29 17.52 26.80
CA ARG A 364 -5.82 16.50 27.76
C ARG A 364 -4.81 15.53 27.15
N TRP A 365 -4.94 15.22 25.87
CA TRP A 365 -3.98 14.39 25.15
C TRP A 365 -2.63 15.10 25.02
N GLN A 366 -2.64 16.37 24.62
CA GLN A 366 -1.47 17.24 24.56
C GLN A 366 -0.77 17.35 25.92
N LYS A 367 -1.50 17.70 26.99
CA LYS A 367 -0.92 17.81 28.34
C LYS A 367 -0.23 16.53 28.81
N ARG A 368 -0.79 15.36 28.49
CA ARG A 368 -0.16 14.07 28.82
C ARG A 368 1.12 13.86 28.03
N LEU A 369 1.16 14.23 26.75
CA LEU A 369 2.38 14.21 25.95
C LEU A 369 3.44 15.13 26.55
N ASP A 370 3.07 16.38 26.86
CA ASP A 370 4.00 17.37 27.44
C ASP A 370 4.61 16.88 28.77
N THR A 371 3.78 16.25 29.61
CA THR A 371 4.22 15.66 30.88
C THR A 371 5.29 14.59 30.64
N VAL A 372 5.10 13.74 29.63
CA VAL A 372 6.08 12.70 29.28
C VAL A 372 7.39 13.31 28.74
N LEU A 373 7.27 14.37 27.95
CA LEU A 373 8.44 15.04 27.33
C LEU A 373 9.16 16.00 28.29
N GLY A 374 8.64 16.23 29.49
CA GLY A 374 9.18 17.21 30.44
C GLY A 374 8.97 18.66 30.01
N LEU A 375 7.91 18.92 29.23
CA LEU A 375 7.55 20.23 28.69
C LEU A 375 6.35 20.87 29.41
N ALA A 376 5.84 20.25 30.48
CA ALA A 376 4.77 20.81 31.29
C ALA A 376 5.30 21.98 32.12
N GLU A 377 4.60 23.12 32.06
CA GLU A 377 4.82 24.27 32.97
C GLU A 377 4.45 23.94 34.42
#